data_AF-A0A1D8UQ92-F1
#
_entry.id   AF-A0A1D8UQ92-F1
#
_cell.length_a   1.000
_cell.length_b   1.000
_cell.length_c   1.000
_cell.angle_alpha   90.00
_cell.angle_beta   90.00
_cell.angle_gamma   90.00
#
_symmetry.space_group_name_H-M   'P 1'
#
loop_
_entity.id
_entity.type
_entity.pdbx_description
1 polymer ?
#
loop_
_entity_poly.entity_id
_entity_poly.type
_entity_poly.pdbx_seq_one_letter_code
_entity_poly.pdbx_strand_id
1 'polypeptide(L)'
;MSGVLRQGIFFTAVSGMLALAPHAYAQHQTVAAEDLDLSTPCIGRVQVNVDPAMSNGVSFDASAANAAHVTIRTGKNEGASKVIIVSKSCAPHAVLSILVAPNIGVSIHDSHDTHFVINGTLASLEASLESGQLEADTIQSLDLSLRGTEQVHIANLNRAAQIVASGSASLVADRAELDALSAQLSDSSRLNILDGKFDALTLMTEGGASATIGGTANTATVNATGSGYVAIPRVSGPLARTGTGAVQVGPAPPSPPPSPPPAAPPPPPPANTASPSRTPTPEAPAPLPPQQPVPAAPQPVPPATVNAPPSASAPTPSETAPPAKTPESKAAPPSVPASPAPSTKQNAQPLDEHADALEKQESRSPDVATPAPALTAPSETAKEKPSNEGDQPKAGAMPQGGKQQP
;
A
#
# COMPACT_ATOMS: atom_id res chain seq x y z
N MET A 1 -6.45 -91.91 -40.48
CA MET A 1 -5.04 -91.51 -40.29
C MET A 1 -4.97 -90.72 -39.00
N SER A 2 -4.13 -91.22 -38.11
CA SER A 2 -3.93 -90.82 -36.72
C SER A 2 -3.26 -89.45 -36.59
N GLY A 3 -3.38 -88.83 -35.41
CA GLY A 3 -2.40 -87.85 -34.90
C GLY A 3 -2.99 -86.56 -34.37
N VAL A 4 -2.69 -86.02 -33.18
CA VAL A 4 -2.01 -86.42 -31.94
C VAL A 4 -2.26 -85.25 -30.98
N LEU A 5 -2.47 -85.58 -29.70
CA LEU A 5 -2.57 -84.68 -28.54
C LEU A 5 -1.40 -83.68 -28.46
N ARG A 6 -1.65 -82.46 -27.97
CA ARG A 6 -0.72 -81.81 -27.03
C ARG A 6 -1.42 -80.77 -26.15
N GLN A 7 -1.55 -81.12 -24.87
CA GLN A 7 -1.82 -80.22 -23.76
C GLN A 7 -0.64 -79.26 -23.56
N GLY A 8 -0.93 -77.98 -23.37
CA GLY A 8 0.01 -76.94 -22.95
C GLY A 8 -0.45 -76.34 -21.62
N ILE A 9 0.44 -76.43 -20.64
CA ILE A 9 0.32 -76.08 -19.23
C ILE A 9 0.63 -74.59 -19.01
N PHE A 10 -0.19 -73.94 -18.16
CA PHE A 10 0.05 -72.81 -17.25
C PHE A 10 0.95 -71.63 -17.64
N PHE A 11 0.40 -70.42 -17.58
CA PHE A 11 1.03 -69.24 -16.98
C PHE A 11 -0.06 -68.24 -16.49
N THR A 12 -0.40 -68.28 -15.20
CA THR A 12 -1.15 -67.22 -14.51
C THR A 12 -0.16 -66.13 -14.10
N ALA A 13 -0.12 -65.04 -14.86
CA ALA A 13 0.61 -63.83 -14.49
C ALA A 13 -0.17 -63.06 -13.41
N VAL A 14 0.41 -62.98 -12.21
CA VAL A 14 -0.06 -62.07 -11.16
C VAL A 14 0.40 -60.65 -11.53
N SER A 15 -0.49 -59.89 -12.17
CA SER A 15 -0.31 -58.45 -12.39
C SER A 15 -0.51 -57.69 -11.08
N GLY A 16 0.58 -57.44 -10.36
CA GLY A 16 0.62 -56.45 -9.29
C GLY A 16 0.60 -55.04 -9.88
N MET A 17 -0.59 -54.43 -9.98
CA MET A 17 -0.71 -52.99 -10.26
C MET A 17 -0.26 -52.20 -9.03
N LEU A 18 1.03 -51.85 -8.99
CA LEU A 18 1.47 -50.69 -8.21
C LEU A 18 0.89 -49.44 -8.87
N ALA A 19 -0.18 -48.91 -8.28
CA ALA A 19 -0.71 -47.59 -8.60
C ALA A 19 0.34 -46.54 -8.17
N LEU A 20 1.22 -46.18 -9.09
CA LEU A 20 2.02 -44.96 -9.00
C LEU A 20 1.03 -43.79 -9.03
N ALA A 21 0.66 -43.28 -7.87
CA ALA A 21 -0.12 -42.04 -7.78
C ALA A 21 0.71 -40.93 -8.46
N PRO A 22 0.18 -40.25 -9.50
CA PRO A 22 0.87 -39.14 -10.11
C PRO A 22 1.04 -38.06 -9.04
N HIS A 23 2.28 -37.83 -8.63
CA HIS A 23 2.62 -36.72 -7.75
C HIS A 23 2.41 -35.48 -8.60
N ALA A 24 1.33 -34.74 -8.35
CA ALA A 24 1.10 -33.44 -8.94
C ALA A 24 2.17 -32.49 -8.39
N TYR A 25 3.32 -32.43 -9.05
CA TYR A 25 4.33 -31.43 -8.78
C TYR A 25 3.73 -30.07 -9.16
N ALA A 26 3.55 -29.20 -8.15
CA ALA A 26 3.24 -27.80 -8.38
C ALA A 26 4.28 -27.24 -9.35
N GLN A 27 3.84 -26.87 -10.55
CA GLN A 27 4.72 -26.28 -11.55
C GLN A 27 4.94 -24.83 -11.14
N HIS A 28 5.99 -24.59 -10.36
CA HIS A 28 6.47 -23.25 -10.07
C HIS A 28 7.06 -22.65 -11.34
N GLN A 29 6.47 -21.56 -11.81
CA GLN A 29 6.96 -20.83 -12.95
C GLN A 29 7.63 -19.54 -12.45
N THR A 30 8.92 -19.40 -12.74
CA THR A 30 9.70 -18.20 -12.38
C THR A 30 9.99 -17.39 -13.63
N VAL A 31 9.73 -16.09 -13.57
CA VAL A 31 9.89 -15.13 -14.66
C VAL A 31 10.76 -13.98 -14.17
N ALA A 32 11.79 -13.61 -14.93
CA ALA A 32 12.55 -12.40 -14.64
C ALA A 32 11.70 -11.16 -14.90
N ALA A 33 11.62 -10.27 -13.91
CA ALA A 33 10.84 -9.05 -13.92
C ALA A 33 11.48 -8.03 -12.97
N GLU A 34 11.09 -6.78 -13.13
CA GLU A 34 11.41 -5.65 -12.25
C GLU A 34 10.12 -5.11 -11.60
N ASP A 35 8.99 -5.22 -12.31
CA ASP A 35 7.68 -4.83 -11.81
C ASP A 35 6.66 -5.97 -11.90
N LEU A 36 5.78 -6.04 -10.91
CA LEU A 36 4.62 -6.91 -10.85
C LEU A 36 3.35 -6.07 -10.81
N ASP A 37 2.44 -6.27 -11.75
CA ASP A 37 1.15 -5.58 -11.82
C ASP A 37 0.01 -6.56 -11.63
N LEU A 38 -0.83 -6.26 -10.65
CA LEU A 38 -1.93 -7.08 -10.18
C LEU A 38 -3.25 -6.37 -10.46
N SER A 39 -4.04 -6.96 -11.35
CA SER A 39 -5.44 -6.59 -11.58
C SER A 39 -6.31 -7.80 -11.32
N THR A 40 -6.60 -8.04 -10.05
CA THR A 40 -7.27 -9.24 -9.57
C THR A 40 -8.53 -8.89 -8.81
N PRO A 41 -9.58 -8.41 -9.48
CA PRO A 41 -10.87 -8.18 -8.85
C PRO A 41 -11.46 -9.51 -8.35
N CYS A 42 -12.13 -9.46 -7.19
CA CYS A 42 -12.86 -10.57 -6.57
C CYS A 42 -12.04 -11.86 -6.29
N ILE A 43 -10.72 -11.77 -6.07
CA ILE A 43 -9.97 -12.95 -5.61
C ILE A 43 -10.04 -12.98 -4.08
N GLY A 44 -10.40 -14.13 -3.50
CA GLY A 44 -10.54 -14.25 -2.05
C GLY A 44 -9.30 -13.74 -1.29
N ARG A 45 -8.11 -14.18 -1.70
CA ARG A 45 -6.85 -13.70 -1.13
C ARG A 45 -5.70 -13.74 -2.13
N VAL A 46 -4.89 -12.69 -2.16
CA VAL A 46 -3.62 -12.65 -2.90
C VAL A 46 -2.49 -12.50 -1.88
N GLN A 47 -1.57 -13.46 -1.86
CA GLN A 47 -0.41 -13.47 -0.97
C GLN A 47 0.85 -13.21 -1.80
N VAL A 48 1.55 -12.13 -1.48
CA VAL A 48 2.86 -11.79 -2.05
C VAL A 48 3.90 -12.04 -0.97
N ASN A 49 4.75 -13.03 -1.17
CA ASN A 49 5.86 -13.35 -0.28
C ASN A 49 7.15 -12.83 -0.90
N VAL A 50 7.83 -11.91 -0.23
CA VAL A 50 9.14 -11.45 -0.66
C VAL A 50 10.19 -12.48 -0.23
N ASP A 51 10.87 -13.08 -1.20
CA ASP A 51 11.98 -14.01 -0.95
C ASP A 51 13.32 -13.27 -1.05
N PRO A 52 14.04 -13.04 0.07
CA PRO A 52 15.32 -12.35 0.06
C PRO A 52 16.44 -13.13 -0.65
N ALA A 53 16.26 -14.43 -0.90
CA ALA A 53 17.21 -15.23 -1.66
C ALA A 53 17.02 -15.08 -3.18
N MET A 54 15.87 -14.57 -3.63
CA MET A 54 15.64 -14.27 -5.04
C MET A 54 16.38 -12.99 -5.43
N SER A 55 17.29 -13.10 -6.40
CA SER A 55 18.00 -11.95 -6.95
C SER A 55 17.13 -11.05 -7.82
N ASN A 56 16.11 -11.64 -8.46
CA ASN A 56 15.20 -10.96 -9.37
C ASN A 56 13.99 -11.85 -9.69
N GLY A 57 12.96 -11.22 -10.25
CA GLY A 57 11.82 -11.90 -10.84
C GLY A 57 10.68 -12.21 -9.87
N VAL A 58 9.70 -12.91 -10.45
CA VAL A 58 8.43 -13.28 -9.85
C VAL A 58 8.22 -14.76 -10.09
N SER A 59 7.90 -15.52 -9.05
CA SER A 59 7.51 -16.91 -9.14
C SER A 59 6.07 -17.08 -8.66
N PHE A 60 5.30 -17.95 -9.29
CA PHE A 60 3.92 -18.22 -8.89
C PHE A 60 3.59 -19.69 -9.10
N ASP A 61 2.59 -20.17 -8.36
CA ASP A 61 2.04 -21.50 -8.54
C ASP A 61 1.00 -21.48 -9.66
N ALA A 62 1.35 -22.08 -10.81
CA ALA A 62 0.46 -22.14 -11.96
C ALA A 62 -0.86 -22.88 -11.66
N SER A 63 -0.86 -23.83 -10.72
CA SER A 63 -2.07 -24.56 -10.34
C SER A 63 -3.07 -23.68 -9.59
N ALA A 64 -2.58 -22.87 -8.65
CA ALA A 64 -3.37 -21.86 -7.94
C ALA A 64 -3.88 -20.76 -8.89
N ALA A 65 -3.04 -20.31 -9.83
CA ALA A 65 -3.43 -19.33 -10.84
C ALA A 65 -4.59 -19.84 -11.73
N ASN A 66 -4.55 -21.12 -12.13
CA ASN A 66 -5.62 -21.73 -12.92
C ASN A 66 -6.94 -21.82 -12.12
N ALA A 67 -6.88 -22.18 -10.84
CA ALA A 67 -8.06 -22.20 -9.97
C ALA A 67 -8.67 -20.80 -9.77
N ALA A 68 -7.85 -19.76 -9.82
CA ALA A 68 -8.26 -18.37 -9.74
C ALA A 68 -8.68 -17.76 -11.10
N HIS A 69 -8.65 -18.52 -12.20
CA HIS A 69 -8.90 -18.03 -13.56
C HIS A 69 -8.03 -16.83 -13.96
N VAL A 70 -6.79 -16.84 -13.49
CA VAL A 70 -5.83 -15.76 -13.70
C VAL A 70 -5.08 -15.98 -15.01
N THR A 71 -4.87 -14.90 -15.74
CA THR A 71 -4.00 -14.87 -16.93
C THR A 71 -2.73 -14.11 -16.60
N ILE A 72 -1.59 -14.72 -16.89
CA ILE A 72 -0.28 -14.15 -16.61
C ILE A 72 0.37 -13.78 -17.93
N ARG A 73 0.84 -12.53 -18.03
CA ARG A 73 1.51 -11.99 -19.20
C ARG A 73 2.83 -11.38 -18.79
N THR A 74 3.82 -11.54 -19.65
CA THR A 74 5.13 -10.90 -19.49
C THR A 74 5.25 -9.82 -20.55
N GLY A 75 5.51 -8.58 -20.13
CA GLY A 75 5.69 -7.43 -21.01
C GLY A 75 7.04 -6.77 -20.78
N LYS A 76 7.39 -5.84 -21.66
CA LYS A 76 8.51 -4.91 -21.47
C LYS A 76 7.94 -3.51 -21.63
N ASN A 77 8.05 -2.68 -20.60
CA ASN A 77 7.61 -1.28 -20.63
C ASN A 77 8.83 -0.38 -20.42
N GLU A 78 9.08 0.54 -21.35
CA GLU A 78 10.14 1.57 -21.22
C GLU A 78 11.55 1.05 -20.88
N GLY A 79 11.84 -0.22 -21.17
CA GLY A 79 13.12 -0.85 -20.85
C GLY A 79 13.06 -1.83 -19.69
N ALA A 80 12.05 -1.72 -18.83
CA ALA A 80 11.84 -2.57 -17.68
C ALA A 80 10.99 -3.82 -17.99
N SER A 81 11.31 -4.95 -17.36
CA SER A 81 10.55 -6.19 -17.52
C SER A 81 9.37 -6.22 -16.54
N LYS A 82 8.15 -6.43 -17.04
CA LYS A 82 6.92 -6.37 -16.24
C LYS A 82 6.13 -7.67 -16.31
N VAL A 83 5.70 -8.20 -15.17
CA VAL A 83 4.74 -9.32 -15.10
C VAL A 83 3.37 -8.75 -14.76
N ILE A 84 2.39 -9.08 -15.58
CA ILE A 84 1.01 -8.62 -15.44
C ILE A 84 0.13 -9.82 -15.15
N ILE A 85 -0.58 -9.78 -14.03
CA ILE A 85 -1.46 -10.83 -13.54
C ILE A 85 -2.87 -10.26 -13.51
N VAL A 86 -3.74 -10.78 -14.39
CA VAL A 86 -5.12 -10.31 -14.54
C VAL A 86 -6.09 -11.44 -14.25
N SER A 87 -7.04 -11.23 -13.34
CA SER A 87 -8.18 -12.13 -13.18
C SER A 87 -9.27 -11.81 -14.19
N LYS A 88 -9.82 -12.84 -14.85
CA LYS A 88 -10.93 -12.69 -15.80
C LYS A 88 -12.31 -12.93 -15.19
N SER A 89 -12.37 -13.51 -14.00
CA SER A 89 -13.61 -13.89 -13.34
C SER A 89 -13.46 -13.89 -11.83
N CYS A 90 -14.54 -13.62 -11.11
CA CYS A 90 -14.52 -13.61 -9.66
C CYS A 90 -14.28 -15.02 -9.09
N ALA A 91 -13.38 -15.12 -8.12
CA ALA A 91 -12.99 -16.35 -7.46
C ALA A 91 -12.80 -16.08 -5.95
N PRO A 92 -13.90 -15.87 -5.19
CA PRO A 92 -13.86 -15.37 -3.81
C PRO A 92 -13.25 -16.37 -2.80
N HIS A 93 -13.01 -17.61 -3.21
CA HIS A 93 -12.37 -18.64 -2.39
C HIS A 93 -10.98 -19.02 -2.90
N ALA A 94 -10.53 -18.42 -4.00
CA ALA A 94 -9.20 -18.68 -4.53
C ALA A 94 -8.15 -17.95 -3.70
N VAL A 95 -7.00 -18.61 -3.56
CA VAL A 95 -5.80 -18.04 -2.96
C VAL A 95 -4.71 -18.05 -4.02
N LEU A 96 -4.21 -16.87 -4.37
CA LEU A 96 -3.09 -16.71 -5.30
C LEU A 96 -1.83 -16.45 -4.48
N SER A 97 -0.84 -17.34 -4.56
CA SER A 97 0.46 -17.16 -3.90
C SER A 97 1.53 -16.80 -4.92
N ILE A 98 2.22 -15.68 -4.67
CA ILE A 98 3.25 -15.10 -5.52
C ILE A 98 4.51 -14.94 -4.67
N LEU A 99 5.66 -15.34 -5.19
CA LEU A 99 6.97 -15.02 -4.63
C LEU A 99 7.63 -13.93 -5.48
N VAL A 100 8.21 -12.92 -4.85
CA VAL A 100 8.89 -11.81 -5.54
C VAL A 100 10.26 -11.57 -4.93
N ALA A 101 11.21 -11.09 -5.74
CA ALA A 101 12.47 -10.58 -5.21
C ALA A 101 12.27 -9.23 -4.46
N PRO A 102 13.14 -8.86 -3.51
CA PRO A 102 12.95 -7.64 -2.68
C PRO A 102 12.99 -6.33 -3.46
N ASN A 103 13.64 -6.32 -4.62
CA ASN A 103 13.80 -5.15 -5.48
C ASN A 103 12.67 -4.97 -6.50
N ILE A 104 11.63 -5.81 -6.44
CA ILE A 104 10.47 -5.73 -7.34
C ILE A 104 9.50 -4.66 -6.85
N GLY A 105 9.04 -3.81 -7.76
CA GLY A 105 7.89 -2.94 -7.52
C GLY A 105 6.59 -3.73 -7.70
N VAL A 106 5.63 -3.52 -6.80
CA VAL A 106 4.28 -4.10 -6.94
C VAL A 106 3.28 -2.98 -7.19
N SER A 107 2.53 -3.09 -8.28
CA SER A 107 1.41 -2.24 -8.60
C SER A 107 0.10 -3.02 -8.48
N ILE A 108 -0.87 -2.51 -7.75
CA ILE A 108 -2.21 -3.09 -7.59
C ILE A 108 -3.22 -2.11 -8.19
N HIS A 109 -3.92 -2.54 -9.22
CA HIS A 109 -4.92 -1.73 -9.90
C HIS A 109 -6.24 -2.47 -10.03
N ASP A 110 -7.34 -1.73 -10.12
CA ASP A 110 -8.70 -2.23 -10.39
C ASP A 110 -9.11 -3.45 -9.54
N SER A 111 -8.59 -3.52 -8.31
CA SER A 111 -8.81 -4.62 -7.40
C SER A 111 -9.82 -4.20 -6.35
N HIS A 112 -10.98 -4.86 -6.41
CA HIS A 112 -12.07 -4.75 -5.46
C HIS A 112 -12.37 -6.14 -4.90
N ASP A 113 -12.87 -6.19 -3.67
CA ASP A 113 -13.28 -7.40 -2.95
C ASP A 113 -12.17 -8.46 -2.83
N THR A 114 -10.92 -7.98 -2.74
CA THR A 114 -9.72 -8.82 -2.61
C THR A 114 -8.98 -8.49 -1.31
N HIS A 115 -8.48 -9.52 -0.63
CA HIS A 115 -7.59 -9.37 0.51
C HIS A 115 -6.13 -9.60 0.06
N PHE A 116 -5.34 -8.54 0.04
CA PHE A 116 -3.91 -8.58 -0.25
C PHE A 116 -3.10 -8.74 1.03
N VAL A 117 -2.15 -9.68 1.03
CA VAL A 117 -1.19 -9.87 2.13
C VAL A 117 0.21 -9.88 1.55
N ILE A 118 1.04 -8.94 1.98
CA ILE A 118 2.44 -8.79 1.53
C ILE A 118 3.37 -9.09 2.69
N ASN A 119 4.02 -10.25 2.64
CA ASN A 119 4.95 -10.70 3.67
C ASN A 119 6.38 -10.37 3.24
N GLY A 120 7.15 -9.74 4.12
CA GLY A 120 8.54 -9.32 3.89
C GLY A 120 8.72 -7.85 3.47
N THR A 121 9.91 -7.52 2.97
CA THR A 121 10.31 -6.13 2.66
C THR A 121 10.22 -5.84 1.16
N LEU A 122 9.29 -4.98 0.78
CA LEU A 122 9.10 -4.57 -0.60
C LEU A 122 9.73 -3.20 -0.88
N ALA A 123 10.41 -3.06 -2.02
CA ALA A 123 11.03 -1.80 -2.43
C ALA A 123 9.99 -0.70 -2.72
N SER A 124 8.93 -1.02 -3.48
CA SER A 124 7.86 -0.06 -3.76
C SER A 124 6.52 -0.76 -3.89
N LEU A 125 5.48 -0.07 -3.38
CA LEU A 125 4.09 -0.46 -3.53
C LEU A 125 3.31 0.72 -4.09
N GLU A 126 2.71 0.52 -5.25
CA GLU A 126 1.67 1.37 -5.80
C GLU A 126 0.35 0.62 -5.69
N ALA A 127 -0.67 1.17 -5.05
CA ALA A 127 -1.95 0.49 -4.92
C ALA A 127 -3.13 1.44 -5.06
N SER A 128 -4.10 1.04 -5.88
CA SER A 128 -5.40 1.67 -6.00
C SER A 128 -6.48 0.66 -5.61
N LEU A 129 -7.13 0.90 -4.48
CA LEU A 129 -8.13 0.01 -3.89
C LEU A 129 -9.49 0.72 -3.83
N GLU A 130 -10.54 0.05 -4.31
CA GLU A 130 -11.93 0.53 -4.27
C GLU A 130 -12.81 -0.27 -3.29
N SER A 131 -12.40 -1.49 -2.97
CA SER A 131 -12.89 -2.24 -1.81
C SER A 131 -11.88 -3.34 -1.47
N GLY A 132 -11.80 -3.72 -0.21
CA GLY A 132 -10.95 -4.83 0.23
C GLY A 132 -10.02 -4.48 1.37
N GLN A 133 -9.00 -5.32 1.53
CA GLN A 133 -8.04 -5.24 2.63
C GLN A 133 -6.62 -5.38 2.09
N LEU A 134 -5.69 -4.65 2.69
CA LEU A 134 -4.27 -4.78 2.44
C LEU A 134 -3.54 -4.88 3.76
N GLU A 135 -2.84 -5.98 3.98
CA GLU A 135 -1.90 -6.19 5.07
C GLU A 135 -0.48 -6.26 4.50
N ALA A 136 0.46 -5.50 5.03
CA ALA A 136 1.85 -5.54 4.57
C ALA A 136 2.86 -5.39 5.71
N ASP A 137 3.96 -6.12 5.65
CA ASP A 137 5.00 -6.06 6.68
C ASP A 137 5.87 -4.80 6.57
N THR A 138 6.60 -4.63 5.47
CA THR A 138 7.54 -3.50 5.30
C THR A 138 7.53 -2.99 3.87
N ILE A 139 7.23 -1.71 3.70
CA ILE A 139 7.22 -1.02 2.41
C ILE A 139 8.22 0.14 2.44
N GLN A 140 9.14 0.19 1.48
CA GLN A 140 10.14 1.26 1.40
C GLN A 140 9.69 2.48 0.59
N SER A 141 8.67 2.38 -0.25
CA SER A 141 8.10 3.52 -0.96
C SER A 141 6.65 3.21 -1.25
N LEU A 142 5.75 4.05 -0.76
CA LEU A 142 4.31 3.83 -0.86
C LEU A 142 3.67 4.91 -1.71
N ASP A 143 2.89 4.52 -2.71
CA ASP A 143 1.88 5.35 -3.34
C ASP A 143 0.53 4.63 -3.22
N LEU A 144 -0.43 5.26 -2.54
CA LEU A 144 -1.68 4.62 -2.18
C LEU A 144 -2.88 5.51 -2.49
N SER A 145 -3.82 4.97 -3.25
CA SER A 145 -5.13 5.56 -3.54
C SER A 145 -6.23 4.65 -2.97
N LEU A 146 -6.94 5.13 -1.95
CA LEU A 146 -8.06 4.43 -1.30
C LEU A 146 -9.37 5.15 -1.58
N ARG A 147 -10.40 4.42 -1.99
CA ARG A 147 -11.72 4.97 -2.28
C ARG A 147 -12.81 4.02 -1.83
N GLY A 148 -13.53 4.35 -0.76
CA GLY A 148 -14.65 3.50 -0.32
C GLY A 148 -14.56 3.13 1.15
N THR A 149 -14.33 1.87 1.47
CA THR A 149 -14.35 1.31 2.84
C THR A 149 -13.11 0.46 3.15
N GLU A 150 -12.02 0.73 2.45
CA GLU A 150 -10.80 -0.07 2.45
C GLU A 150 -10.14 -0.04 3.82
N GLN A 151 -9.53 -1.15 4.19
CA GLN A 151 -8.73 -1.25 5.41
C GLN A 151 -7.31 -1.63 5.03
N VAL A 152 -6.38 -0.74 5.34
CA VAL A 152 -4.95 -0.95 5.07
C VAL A 152 -4.20 -0.97 6.39
N HIS A 153 -3.43 -2.02 6.61
CA HIS A 153 -2.49 -2.15 7.72
C HIS A 153 -1.09 -2.37 7.17
N ILE A 154 -0.13 -1.54 7.59
CA ILE A 154 1.27 -1.67 7.21
C ILE A 154 2.13 -1.62 8.46
N ALA A 155 2.88 -2.67 8.78
CA ALA A 155 3.66 -2.66 10.00
C ALA A 155 4.79 -1.60 9.94
N ASN A 156 5.51 -1.48 8.82
CA ASN A 156 6.62 -0.52 8.68
C ASN A 156 6.61 0.21 7.34
N LEU A 157 6.65 1.54 7.40
CA LEU A 157 6.85 2.42 6.25
C LEU A 157 8.24 3.08 6.33
N ASN A 158 9.00 3.00 5.24
CA ASN A 158 10.33 3.63 5.15
C ASN A 158 10.42 4.59 3.96
N ARG A 159 11.43 5.47 3.97
CA ARG A 159 11.77 6.49 2.95
C ARG A 159 10.66 7.48 2.58
N ALA A 160 9.61 7.07 1.88
CA ALA A 160 8.59 7.98 1.38
C ALA A 160 7.21 7.34 1.27
N ALA A 161 6.17 8.13 1.52
CA ALA A 161 4.79 7.71 1.32
C ALA A 161 3.91 8.85 0.78
N GLN A 162 3.08 8.51 -0.21
CA GLN A 162 2.00 9.33 -0.73
C GLN A 162 0.69 8.58 -0.54
N ILE A 163 -0.30 9.24 0.07
CA ILE A 163 -1.59 8.64 0.40
C ILE A 163 -2.70 9.59 -0.07
N VAL A 164 -3.65 9.06 -0.82
CA VAL A 164 -4.89 9.72 -1.19
C VAL A 164 -6.04 8.82 -0.75
N ALA A 165 -6.88 9.27 0.17
CA ALA A 165 -7.97 8.47 0.70
C ALA A 165 -9.29 9.26 0.73
N SER A 166 -10.37 8.61 0.30
CA SER A 166 -11.73 9.16 0.33
C SER A 166 -12.76 8.14 0.85
N GLY A 167 -13.99 8.57 1.05
CA GLY A 167 -15.04 7.73 1.64
C GLY A 167 -14.83 7.48 3.14
N SER A 168 -14.85 6.21 3.55
CA SER A 168 -14.61 5.73 4.92
C SER A 168 -13.37 4.82 5.01
N ALA A 169 -12.44 4.95 4.07
CA ALA A 169 -11.19 4.20 4.05
C ALA A 169 -10.36 4.46 5.32
N SER A 170 -9.65 3.44 5.80
CA SER A 170 -8.81 3.51 6.99
C SER A 170 -7.43 2.93 6.72
N LEU A 171 -6.39 3.73 6.96
CA LEU A 171 -5.00 3.29 6.96
C LEU A 171 -4.43 3.34 8.37
N VAL A 172 -3.80 2.24 8.78
CA VAL A 172 -3.02 2.12 10.00
C VAL A 172 -1.59 1.73 9.63
N ALA A 173 -0.61 2.48 10.14
CA ALA A 173 0.79 2.08 10.10
C ALA A 173 1.37 2.01 11.50
N ASP A 174 2.08 0.93 11.85
CA ASP A 174 2.60 0.78 13.21
C ASP A 174 3.84 1.67 13.41
N ARG A 175 4.76 1.67 12.44
CA ARG A 175 5.94 2.51 12.43
C ARG A 175 6.16 3.17 11.07
N ALA A 176 6.59 4.44 11.08
CA ALA A 176 7.00 5.16 9.87
C ALA A 176 8.33 5.92 10.08
N GLU A 177 9.35 5.61 9.27
CA GLU A 177 10.62 6.35 9.19
C GLU A 177 10.76 6.93 7.77
N LEU A 178 10.23 8.14 7.58
CA LEU A 178 10.03 8.74 6.25
C LEU A 178 10.81 10.04 6.10
N ASP A 179 11.52 10.18 4.99
CA ASP A 179 12.05 11.45 4.51
C ASP A 179 10.88 12.39 4.12
N ALA A 180 9.81 11.83 3.55
CA ALA A 180 8.62 12.58 3.17
C ALA A 180 7.33 11.77 3.32
N LEU A 181 6.32 12.38 3.94
CA LEU A 181 4.94 11.89 3.95
C LEU A 181 4.01 12.97 3.38
N SER A 182 3.21 12.61 2.37
CA SER A 182 2.12 13.41 1.84
C SER A 182 0.81 12.63 1.95
N ALA A 183 -0.19 13.19 2.64
CA ALA A 183 -1.51 12.56 2.74
C ALA A 183 -2.63 13.55 2.42
N GLN A 184 -3.55 13.13 1.55
CA GLN A 184 -4.78 13.83 1.20
C GLN A 184 -5.97 12.96 1.60
N LEU A 185 -6.74 13.40 2.58
CA LEU A 185 -7.82 12.65 3.19
C LEU A 185 -9.13 13.43 3.05
N SER A 186 -10.19 12.81 2.53
CA SER A 186 -11.52 13.43 2.41
C SER A 186 -12.62 12.60 3.08
N ASP A 187 -13.83 13.15 3.12
CA ASP A 187 -15.05 12.51 3.64
C ASP A 187 -14.94 12.08 5.10
N SER A 188 -14.82 10.78 5.40
CA SER A 188 -14.66 10.21 6.74
C SER A 188 -13.45 9.28 6.82
N SER A 189 -12.50 9.43 5.88
CA SER A 189 -11.29 8.63 5.83
C SER A 189 -10.38 8.86 7.03
N ARG A 190 -9.58 7.85 7.39
CA ARG A 190 -8.73 7.87 8.57
C ARG A 190 -7.31 7.44 8.24
N LEU A 191 -6.33 8.20 8.74
CA LEU A 191 -4.93 7.85 8.76
C LEU A 191 -4.45 7.79 10.21
N ASN A 192 -3.88 6.65 10.63
CA ASN A 192 -3.29 6.50 11.95
C ASN A 192 -1.88 5.91 11.82
N ILE A 193 -0.86 6.68 12.18
CA ILE A 193 0.51 6.20 12.30
C ILE A 193 0.83 6.16 13.79
N LEU A 194 1.15 4.98 14.34
CA LEU A 194 1.29 4.83 15.80
C LEU A 194 2.59 5.44 16.33
N ASP A 195 3.70 5.26 15.61
CA ASP A 195 5.01 5.81 15.94
C ASP A 195 5.79 6.18 14.66
N GLY A 196 6.69 7.16 14.74
CA GLY A 196 7.49 7.51 13.58
C GLY A 196 8.40 8.73 13.67
N LYS A 197 9.20 8.90 12.61
CA LYS A 197 10.04 10.06 12.35
C LYS A 197 9.81 10.52 10.92
N PHE A 198 9.56 11.82 10.77
CA PHE A 198 9.26 12.43 9.48
C PHE A 198 10.16 13.64 9.27
N ASP A 199 10.91 13.70 8.17
CA ASP A 199 11.67 14.92 7.84
C ASP A 199 10.72 16.00 7.28
N ALA A 200 9.85 15.61 6.35
CA ALA A 200 8.80 16.47 5.81
C ALA A 200 7.41 15.81 5.90
N LEU A 201 6.47 16.51 6.52
CA LEU A 201 5.08 16.08 6.66
C LEU A 201 4.13 17.06 5.97
N THR A 202 3.33 16.59 5.02
CA THR A 202 2.26 17.36 4.39
C THR A 202 0.93 16.64 4.56
N LEU A 203 -0.02 17.27 5.24
CA LEU A 203 -1.35 16.72 5.50
C LEU A 203 -2.42 17.65 4.95
N MET A 204 -3.33 17.11 4.17
CA MET A 204 -4.52 17.80 3.69
C MET A 204 -5.74 16.97 4.11
N THR A 205 -6.63 17.54 4.92
CA THR A 205 -7.85 16.87 5.36
C THR A 205 -9.08 17.71 5.01
N GLU A 206 -10.09 17.08 4.43
CA GLU A 206 -11.37 17.69 4.07
C GLU A 206 -12.55 16.92 4.69
N GLY A 207 -13.65 17.63 4.99
CA GLY A 207 -14.86 17.04 5.52
C GLY A 207 -14.70 16.58 6.97
N GLY A 208 -15.01 15.32 7.24
CA GLY A 208 -14.82 14.63 8.52
C GLY A 208 -13.59 13.73 8.58
N ALA A 209 -12.66 13.84 7.64
CA ALA A 209 -11.43 13.03 7.62
C ALA A 209 -10.54 13.32 8.84
N SER A 210 -9.78 12.32 9.28
CA SER A 210 -8.90 12.46 10.45
C SER A 210 -7.52 11.84 10.24
N ALA A 211 -6.50 12.49 10.79
CA ALA A 211 -5.12 12.03 10.76
C ALA A 211 -4.50 12.08 12.16
N THR A 212 -4.03 10.95 12.66
CA THR A 212 -3.23 10.87 13.90
C THR A 212 -1.84 10.39 13.53
N ILE A 213 -0.84 11.24 13.74
CA ILE A 213 0.56 10.95 13.40
C ILE A 213 1.37 10.86 14.68
N GLY A 214 1.69 9.65 15.13
CA GLY A 214 2.58 9.41 16.26
C GLY A 214 4.02 9.84 15.99
N GLY A 215 4.81 10.01 17.05
CA GLY A 215 6.25 10.31 16.94
C GLY A 215 6.58 11.79 16.74
N THR A 216 7.57 12.07 15.88
CA THR A 216 8.15 13.42 15.67
C THR A 216 8.27 13.78 14.19
N ALA A 217 7.79 14.97 13.81
CA ALA A 217 8.07 15.56 12.50
C ALA A 217 9.08 16.71 12.61
N ASN A 218 10.02 16.82 11.67
CA ASN A 218 10.95 17.94 11.60
C ASN A 218 10.26 19.17 11.02
N THR A 219 9.63 19.04 9.85
CA THR A 219 8.81 20.09 9.24
C THR A 219 7.40 19.59 8.96
N ALA A 220 6.40 20.45 9.13
CA ALA A 220 5.01 20.08 8.90
C ALA A 220 4.19 21.18 8.24
N THR A 221 3.42 20.81 7.22
CA THR A 221 2.38 21.63 6.60
C THR A 221 1.05 20.91 6.74
N VAL A 222 0.09 21.55 7.40
CA VAL A 222 -1.24 20.96 7.65
C VAL A 222 -2.30 21.90 7.11
N ASN A 223 -3.13 21.41 6.21
CA ASN A 223 -4.33 22.08 5.74
C ASN A 223 -5.58 21.27 6.13
N ALA A 224 -6.29 21.71 7.17
CA ALA A 224 -7.46 21.02 7.67
C ALA A 224 -8.72 21.84 7.43
N THR A 225 -9.69 21.30 6.70
CA THR A 225 -10.96 21.96 6.36
C THR A 225 -12.13 21.06 6.71
N GLY A 226 -13.13 21.59 7.40
CA GLY A 226 -14.31 20.82 7.83
C GLY A 226 -14.29 20.46 9.32
N SER A 227 -14.99 19.38 9.68
CA SER A 227 -15.13 18.88 11.05
C SER A 227 -14.09 17.82 11.44
N GLY A 228 -13.17 17.51 10.52
CA GLY A 228 -12.05 16.60 10.72
C GLY A 228 -11.08 17.03 11.81
N TYR A 229 -10.19 16.11 12.18
CA TYR A 229 -9.21 16.30 13.25
C TYR A 229 -7.83 15.79 12.85
N VAL A 230 -6.80 16.62 13.07
CA VAL A 230 -5.40 16.27 12.85
C VAL A 230 -4.65 16.35 14.17
N ALA A 231 -3.96 15.28 14.57
CA ALA A 231 -3.11 15.21 15.76
C ALA A 231 -1.66 14.89 15.40
N ILE A 232 -0.74 15.74 15.87
CA ILE A 232 0.71 15.56 15.74
C ILE A 232 1.36 15.83 17.10
N PRO A 233 1.86 14.81 17.84
CA PRO A 233 2.42 14.98 19.17
C PRO A 233 3.59 15.95 19.24
N ARG A 234 4.48 15.94 18.23
CA ARG A 234 5.70 16.76 18.24
C ARG A 234 6.09 17.20 16.83
N VAL A 235 6.36 18.50 16.70
CA VAL A 235 7.00 19.10 15.52
C VAL A 235 8.21 19.91 16.02
N SER A 236 9.42 19.60 15.54
CA SER A 236 10.64 20.27 16.02
C SER A 236 11.00 21.54 15.24
N GLY A 237 10.53 21.69 14.01
CA GLY A 237 10.83 22.80 13.12
C GLY A 237 9.59 23.59 12.69
N PRO A 238 9.64 24.25 11.52
CA PRO A 238 8.52 25.04 11.00
C PRO A 238 7.23 24.23 10.89
N LEU A 239 6.14 24.83 11.37
CA LEU A 239 4.79 24.30 11.26
C LEU A 239 3.90 25.34 10.57
N ALA A 240 3.46 25.04 9.35
CA ALA A 240 2.45 25.82 8.63
C ALA A 240 1.08 25.18 8.84
N ARG A 241 0.09 25.97 9.25
CA ARG A 241 -1.29 25.54 9.50
C ARG A 241 -2.25 26.41 8.71
N THR A 242 -3.13 25.79 7.95
CA THR A 242 -4.18 26.48 7.19
C THR A 242 -5.52 25.75 7.34
N GLY A 243 -6.61 26.47 7.08
CA GLY A 243 -7.97 25.94 7.13
C GLY A 243 -8.68 26.17 8.47
N THR A 244 -9.92 25.66 8.56
CA THR A 244 -10.85 25.86 9.69
C THR A 244 -11.01 24.63 10.59
N GLY A 245 -10.41 23.50 10.20
CA GLY A 245 -10.49 22.23 10.92
C GLY A 245 -9.63 22.21 12.19
N ALA A 246 -9.90 21.22 13.05
CA ALA A 246 -9.21 21.09 14.33
C ALA A 246 -7.82 20.48 14.13
N VAL A 247 -6.76 21.22 14.47
CA VAL A 247 -5.37 20.74 14.45
C VAL A 247 -4.79 20.81 15.85
N GLN A 248 -4.48 19.66 16.44
CA GLN A 248 -3.77 19.54 17.70
C GLN A 248 -2.30 19.23 17.46
N VAL A 249 -1.43 20.12 17.94
CA VAL A 249 0.01 19.88 17.99
C VAL A 249 0.47 19.90 19.44
N GLY A 250 1.20 18.88 19.85
CA GLY A 250 1.61 18.68 21.25
C GLY A 250 1.07 17.37 21.84
N PRO A 251 1.47 17.03 23.07
CA PRO A 251 0.98 15.83 23.74
C PRO A 251 -0.55 15.80 23.74
N ALA A 252 -1.11 14.60 23.59
CA ALA A 252 -2.54 14.39 23.76
C ALA A 252 -2.97 15.00 25.10
N PRO A 253 -4.15 15.65 25.18
CA PRO A 253 -4.63 16.15 26.45
C PRO A 253 -4.71 14.93 27.38
N PRO A 254 -4.28 15.06 28.65
CA PRO A 254 -4.44 13.95 29.58
C PRO A 254 -5.89 13.50 29.53
N SER A 255 -6.11 12.20 29.30
CA SER A 255 -7.46 11.64 29.31
C SER A 255 -8.12 12.08 30.62
N PRO A 256 -9.38 12.58 30.58
CA PRO A 256 -10.06 12.95 31.81
C PRO A 256 -10.02 11.74 32.74
N PRO A 257 -9.77 11.93 34.05
CA PRO A 257 -9.74 10.83 35.00
C PRO A 257 -11.04 10.03 34.83
N PRO A 258 -10.98 8.69 34.88
CA PRO A 258 -12.16 7.85 34.70
C PRO A 258 -13.25 8.38 35.64
N SER A 259 -14.42 8.70 35.09
CA SER A 259 -15.55 9.13 35.89
C SER A 259 -15.72 8.12 37.02
N PRO A 260 -15.91 8.58 38.28
CA PRO A 260 -16.14 7.67 39.38
C PRO A 260 -17.28 6.72 38.98
N PRO A 261 -17.16 5.41 39.26
CA PRO A 261 -18.18 4.45 38.89
C PRO A 261 -19.53 4.99 39.37
N PRO A 262 -20.58 4.95 38.52
CA PRO A 262 -21.91 5.35 38.92
C PRO A 262 -22.21 4.72 40.27
N ALA A 263 -22.66 5.53 41.23
CA ALA A 263 -23.03 5.02 42.54
C ALA A 263 -23.92 3.80 42.34
N ALA A 264 -23.55 2.68 42.96
CA ALA A 264 -24.29 1.44 42.84
C ALA A 264 -25.78 1.76 43.01
N PRO A 265 -26.66 1.36 42.07
CA PRO A 265 -28.08 1.61 42.21
C PRO A 265 -28.51 1.11 43.60
N PRO A 266 -29.36 1.87 44.31
CA PRO A 266 -29.81 1.48 45.63
C PRO A 266 -30.34 0.04 45.55
N PRO A 267 -30.01 -0.82 46.54
CA PRO A 267 -30.45 -2.20 46.53
C PRO A 267 -31.97 -2.23 46.31
N PRO A 268 -32.46 -3.07 45.38
CA PRO A 268 -33.89 -3.16 45.14
C PRO A 268 -34.59 -3.48 46.47
N PRO A 269 -35.76 -2.87 46.74
CA PRO A 269 -36.53 -3.20 47.93
C PRO A 269 -36.76 -4.73 47.98
N PRO A 270 -36.71 -5.34 49.18
CA PRO A 270 -36.83 -6.78 49.33
C PRO A 270 -38.10 -7.27 48.64
N ALA A 271 -37.92 -8.12 47.62
CA ALA A 271 -39.01 -8.75 46.92
C ALA A 271 -39.74 -9.69 47.89
N ASN A 272 -41.01 -9.40 48.16
CA ASN A 272 -41.89 -10.32 48.88
C ASN A 272 -41.90 -11.66 48.15
N THR A 273 -41.38 -12.67 48.83
CA THR A 273 -41.53 -14.09 48.56
C THR A 273 -42.99 -14.45 48.34
N ALA A 274 -43.34 -14.85 47.12
CA ALA A 274 -44.08 -16.09 46.82
C ALA A 274 -44.64 -16.04 45.40
N SER A 275 -44.01 -16.78 44.48
CA SER A 275 -44.75 -17.45 43.42
C SER A 275 -44.01 -18.72 43.00
N PRO A 276 -44.69 -19.87 42.98
CA PRO A 276 -44.07 -21.17 42.69
C PRO A 276 -43.60 -21.24 41.24
N SER A 277 -42.42 -21.83 41.04
CA SER A 277 -41.85 -22.18 39.75
C SER A 277 -42.87 -22.94 38.88
N ARG A 278 -43.20 -22.37 37.72
CA ARG A 278 -43.77 -23.12 36.61
C ARG A 278 -42.62 -23.58 35.72
N THR A 279 -42.51 -24.89 35.58
CA THR A 279 -41.63 -25.59 34.65
C THR A 279 -41.88 -25.08 33.22
N PRO A 280 -40.84 -24.71 32.45
CA PRO A 280 -41.03 -24.36 31.05
C PRO A 280 -41.45 -25.61 30.26
N THR A 281 -42.68 -25.61 29.77
CA THR A 281 -43.17 -26.57 28.77
C THR A 281 -42.39 -26.36 27.47
N PRO A 282 -41.92 -27.41 26.79
CA PRO A 282 -41.29 -27.28 25.47
C PRO A 282 -42.29 -26.68 24.48
N GLU A 283 -41.98 -25.50 23.96
CA GLU A 283 -42.82 -24.81 22.99
C GLU A 283 -42.71 -25.51 21.63
N ALA A 284 -43.83 -26.15 21.26
CA ALA A 284 -44.31 -26.39 19.90
C ALA A 284 -43.66 -25.50 18.82
N PRO A 285 -42.89 -25.98 17.81
CA PRO A 285 -42.50 -25.13 16.69
C PRO A 285 -43.74 -24.46 16.08
N ALA A 286 -43.77 -23.14 16.10
CA ALA A 286 -44.88 -22.37 15.52
C ALA A 286 -45.04 -22.72 14.03
N PRO A 287 -46.27 -22.94 13.53
CA PRO A 287 -46.52 -23.18 12.13
C PRO A 287 -46.00 -22.01 11.30
N LEU A 288 -45.18 -22.30 10.30
CA LEU A 288 -44.74 -21.31 9.32
C LEU A 288 -45.98 -20.65 8.69
N PRO A 289 -46.03 -19.30 8.61
CA PRO A 289 -47.13 -18.61 7.95
C PRO A 289 -47.23 -19.06 6.48
N PRO A 290 -48.44 -19.16 5.93
CA PRO A 290 -48.63 -19.51 4.53
C PRO A 290 -47.85 -18.53 3.64
N GLN A 291 -46.91 -19.07 2.86
CA GLN A 291 -46.14 -18.30 1.90
C GLN A 291 -47.12 -17.61 0.94
N GLN A 292 -47.16 -16.27 0.99
CA GLN A 292 -47.83 -15.50 -0.05
C GLN A 292 -47.17 -15.84 -1.40
N PRO A 293 -47.96 -16.07 -2.47
CA PRO A 293 -47.42 -16.27 -3.80
C PRO A 293 -46.54 -15.08 -4.17
N VAL A 294 -45.25 -15.34 -4.35
CA VAL A 294 -44.31 -14.36 -4.90
C VAL A 294 -44.80 -14.01 -6.32
N PRO A 295 -45.06 -12.73 -6.63
CA PRO A 295 -45.43 -12.32 -7.98
C PRO A 295 -44.38 -12.80 -8.98
N ALA A 296 -44.83 -13.41 -10.08
CA ALA A 296 -43.95 -13.87 -11.14
C ALA A 296 -43.03 -12.74 -11.60
N ALA A 297 -41.73 -13.02 -11.64
CA ALA A 297 -40.74 -12.08 -12.16
C ALA A 297 -41.14 -11.65 -13.59
N PRO A 298 -41.14 -10.33 -13.90
CA PRO A 298 -41.42 -9.85 -15.24
C PRO A 298 -40.43 -10.48 -16.23
N GLN A 299 -40.97 -11.05 -17.30
CA GLN A 299 -40.16 -11.63 -18.38
C GLN A 299 -39.25 -10.54 -19.00
N PRO A 300 -38.00 -10.89 -19.36
CA PRO A 300 -37.11 -9.96 -20.06
C PRO A 300 -37.76 -9.50 -21.36
N VAL A 301 -37.98 -8.20 -21.48
CA VAL A 301 -38.41 -7.58 -22.74
C VAL A 301 -37.24 -7.70 -23.72
N PRO A 302 -37.45 -8.22 -24.96
CA PRO A 302 -36.37 -8.35 -25.93
C PRO A 302 -35.74 -6.98 -26.24
N PRO A 303 -34.41 -6.90 -26.41
CA PRO A 303 -33.74 -5.64 -26.69
C PRO A 303 -34.25 -5.06 -28.01
N ALA A 304 -34.66 -3.78 -27.96
CA ALA A 304 -34.97 -3.02 -29.15
C ALA A 304 -33.72 -2.90 -30.02
N THR A 305 -33.85 -3.29 -31.29
CA THR A 305 -32.83 -3.14 -32.32
C THR A 305 -32.53 -1.66 -32.52
N VAL A 306 -31.43 -1.17 -31.95
CA VAL A 306 -30.91 0.18 -32.23
C VAL A 306 -30.19 0.12 -33.57
N ASN A 307 -30.76 0.78 -34.57
CA ASN A 307 -30.11 1.02 -35.86
C ASN A 307 -28.80 1.80 -35.63
N ALA A 308 -27.69 1.22 -36.07
CA ALA A 308 -26.38 1.87 -36.07
C ALA A 308 -26.39 3.11 -36.98
N PRO A 309 -25.85 4.26 -36.53
CA PRO A 309 -25.59 5.39 -37.42
C PRO A 309 -24.42 5.06 -38.38
N PRO A 310 -24.45 5.60 -39.61
CA PRO A 310 -23.45 5.32 -40.63
C PRO A 310 -22.06 5.85 -40.25
N SER A 311 -21.04 5.02 -40.52
CA SER A 311 -19.62 5.34 -40.40
C SER A 311 -19.27 6.64 -41.12
N ALA A 312 -18.73 7.60 -40.37
CA ALA A 312 -18.03 8.75 -40.94
C ALA A 312 -16.63 8.31 -41.40
N SER A 313 -16.32 8.69 -42.64
CA SER A 313 -15.12 8.38 -43.40
C SER A 313 -13.82 8.83 -42.71
N ALA A 314 -12.78 8.01 -42.90
CA ALA A 314 -11.40 8.30 -42.52
C ALA A 314 -10.83 9.52 -43.27
N PRO A 315 -10.00 10.37 -42.62
CA PRO A 315 -9.20 11.37 -43.31
C PRO A 315 -7.91 10.75 -43.87
N THR A 316 -7.72 10.96 -45.16
CA THR A 316 -6.53 10.70 -45.98
C THR A 316 -5.33 11.55 -45.53
N PRO A 317 -4.08 11.06 -45.62
CA PRO A 317 -2.88 11.87 -45.39
C PRO A 317 -2.60 12.74 -46.62
N SER A 318 -2.51 14.07 -46.42
CA SER A 318 -2.00 15.00 -47.45
C SER A 318 -0.52 15.28 -47.23
N GLU A 319 0.29 14.65 -48.07
CA GLU A 319 1.64 15.05 -48.42
C GLU A 319 1.57 16.32 -49.30
N THR A 320 2.21 17.42 -48.90
CA THR A 320 2.48 18.55 -49.80
C THR A 320 3.75 19.27 -49.36
N ALA A 321 4.69 19.33 -50.31
CA ALA A 321 6.00 19.97 -50.24
C ALA A 321 5.91 21.50 -50.52
N PRO A 322 7.03 22.26 -50.52
CA PRO A 322 7.12 23.66 -50.06
C PRO A 322 6.80 24.73 -51.13
N PRO A 323 6.71 26.02 -50.72
CA PRO A 323 7.73 26.96 -51.20
C PRO A 323 8.16 28.10 -50.23
N ALA A 324 9.46 28.39 -50.29
CA ALA A 324 10.16 29.69 -50.44
C ALA A 324 9.69 31.00 -49.74
N LYS A 325 10.69 31.60 -49.04
CA LYS A 325 11.11 33.03 -48.96
C LYS A 325 10.35 34.03 -48.04
N THR A 326 11.09 34.43 -46.99
CA THR A 326 11.36 35.77 -46.37
C THR A 326 10.45 36.98 -46.70
N PRO A 327 10.18 37.91 -45.75
CA PRO A 327 11.21 38.79 -45.17
C PRO A 327 11.12 39.08 -43.65
N GLU A 328 12.30 39.21 -43.05
CA GLU A 328 12.74 40.31 -42.17
C GLU A 328 11.67 41.09 -41.38
N SER A 329 11.60 40.87 -40.06
CA SER A 329 11.19 41.94 -39.13
C SER A 329 11.88 41.79 -37.78
N LYS A 330 12.33 42.96 -37.33
CA LYS A 330 13.31 43.27 -36.31
C LYS A 330 12.57 43.60 -35.01
N ALA A 331 12.78 42.84 -33.94
CA ALA A 331 12.50 43.29 -32.59
C ALA A 331 13.41 42.55 -31.59
N ALA A 332 14.32 43.31 -30.99
CA ALA A 332 15.21 42.85 -29.93
C ALA A 332 14.45 42.67 -28.61
N PRO A 333 14.74 41.65 -27.80
CA PRO A 333 14.41 41.65 -26.38
C PRO A 333 15.57 42.25 -25.54
N PRO A 334 15.25 42.90 -24.42
CA PRO A 334 16.22 43.55 -23.54
C PRO A 334 17.04 42.58 -22.69
N SER A 335 18.30 42.94 -22.51
CA SER A 335 19.33 42.30 -21.69
C SER A 335 19.03 42.39 -20.19
N VAL A 336 19.19 41.29 -19.46
CA VAL A 336 19.40 41.25 -18.00
C VAL A 336 20.42 40.12 -17.69
N PRO A 337 21.13 40.14 -16.53
CA PRO A 337 22.57 40.12 -16.50
C PRO A 337 23.14 38.76 -16.11
N ALA A 338 24.40 38.56 -16.50
CA ALA A 338 25.21 37.38 -16.27
C ALA A 338 25.38 37.04 -14.79
N SER A 339 25.24 35.75 -14.47
CA SER A 339 25.75 35.13 -13.25
C SER A 339 27.12 34.48 -13.58
N PRO A 340 28.16 34.65 -12.72
CA PRO A 340 29.53 34.26 -13.06
C PRO A 340 29.77 32.75 -12.87
N ALA A 341 30.39 32.15 -13.89
CA ALA A 341 30.99 30.82 -13.83
C ALA A 341 32.42 30.88 -13.24
N PRO A 342 32.86 29.88 -12.46
CA PRO A 342 34.25 29.78 -12.04
C PRO A 342 35.11 29.15 -13.13
N SER A 343 36.16 29.89 -13.53
CA SER A 343 37.27 29.41 -14.34
C SER A 343 38.12 28.39 -13.57
N THR A 344 38.42 27.23 -14.17
CA THR A 344 39.68 26.52 -13.91
C THR A 344 40.28 26.05 -15.23
N LYS A 345 41.60 26.21 -15.30
CA LYS A 345 42.46 26.28 -16.47
C LYS A 345 42.72 24.91 -17.11
N GLN A 346 42.56 24.87 -18.44
CA GLN A 346 43.63 24.62 -19.42
C GLN A 346 44.67 23.52 -19.10
N ASN A 347 44.60 22.39 -19.80
CA ASN A 347 45.74 21.92 -20.59
C ASN A 347 45.28 20.96 -21.70
N ALA A 348 45.70 21.25 -22.93
CA ALA A 348 45.49 20.41 -24.11
C ALA A 348 46.87 20.07 -24.68
N GLN A 349 47.12 18.79 -24.95
CA GLN A 349 48.11 18.30 -25.91
C GLN A 349 47.83 16.80 -26.25
N PRO A 350 48.37 16.25 -27.34
CA PRO A 350 47.56 15.82 -28.47
C PRO A 350 47.59 14.30 -28.73
N LEU A 351 46.77 13.93 -29.72
CA LEU A 351 46.71 12.65 -30.43
C LEU A 351 48.09 12.07 -30.73
N ASP A 352 48.34 10.83 -30.29
CA ASP A 352 49.27 9.91 -30.96
C ASP A 352 48.72 8.49 -30.93
N GLU A 353 48.81 7.89 -32.10
CA GLU A 353 48.44 6.55 -32.54
C GLU A 353 49.48 5.55 -32.04
N HIS A 354 49.09 4.42 -31.42
CA HIS A 354 49.87 3.17 -31.51
C HIS A 354 49.08 1.95 -31.05
N ALA A 355 49.23 0.91 -31.86
CA ALA A 355 48.60 -0.41 -31.81
C ALA A 355 49.13 -1.33 -30.68
N ASP A 356 48.41 -2.45 -30.54
CA ASP A 356 48.90 -3.79 -30.15
C ASP A 356 49.81 -3.93 -28.93
N ALA A 357 49.32 -4.65 -27.90
CA ALA A 357 49.95 -5.90 -27.46
C ALA A 357 49.20 -6.54 -26.28
N LEU A 358 49.01 -7.86 -26.40
CA LEU A 358 48.86 -8.79 -25.28
C LEU A 358 49.98 -8.59 -24.25
N GLU A 359 49.68 -8.69 -22.95
CA GLU A 359 50.19 -9.78 -22.09
C GLU A 359 49.67 -9.70 -20.65
N LYS A 360 49.37 -10.89 -20.11
CA LYS A 360 49.47 -11.34 -18.71
C LYS A 360 49.58 -10.29 -17.60
N GLN A 361 48.66 -10.38 -16.65
CA GLN A 361 48.98 -10.07 -15.25
C GLN A 361 48.34 -11.04 -14.26
N GLU A 362 49.05 -12.15 -14.08
CA GLU A 362 49.55 -12.69 -12.82
C GLU A 362 48.88 -12.23 -11.50
N SER A 363 48.18 -13.20 -10.89
CA SER A 363 48.22 -13.58 -9.48
C SER A 363 48.91 -12.63 -8.48
N ARG A 364 48.13 -12.03 -7.57
CA ARG A 364 48.58 -11.79 -6.19
C ARG A 364 47.47 -12.07 -5.17
N SER A 365 47.78 -13.03 -4.30
CA SER A 365 47.04 -13.41 -3.09
C SER A 365 46.84 -12.25 -2.12
N PRO A 366 45.77 -12.25 -1.31
CA PRO A 366 45.75 -11.50 -0.06
C PRO A 366 46.30 -12.35 1.09
N ASP A 367 47.27 -11.77 1.80
CA ASP A 367 47.87 -12.30 3.01
C ASP A 367 46.94 -12.09 4.22
N VAL A 368 47.04 -13.04 5.15
CA VAL A 368 46.20 -13.19 6.33
C VAL A 368 46.87 -12.44 7.49
N ALA A 369 46.12 -11.59 8.20
CA ALA A 369 46.47 -11.23 9.57
C ALA A 369 45.26 -10.76 10.38
N THR A 370 44.82 -11.62 11.30
CA THR A 370 44.15 -11.25 12.56
C THR A 370 45.19 -11.38 13.67
N PRO A 371 45.26 -10.45 14.63
CA PRO A 371 44.77 -10.78 15.97
C PRO A 371 44.02 -9.63 16.68
N ALA A 372 43.10 -10.04 17.57
CA ALA A 372 42.42 -9.24 18.60
C ALA A 372 43.36 -8.96 19.80
N PRO A 373 42.90 -8.61 21.03
CA PRO A 373 41.83 -7.72 21.51
C PRO A 373 42.38 -6.69 22.55
N ALA A 374 41.59 -5.67 22.97
CA ALA A 374 41.78 -5.06 24.31
C ALA A 374 40.57 -4.23 24.76
N LEU A 375 40.11 -4.54 25.98
CA LEU A 375 39.23 -3.74 26.84
C LEU A 375 39.84 -2.36 27.15
N THR A 376 39.01 -1.31 27.23
CA THR A 376 39.04 -0.35 28.35
C THR A 376 37.81 0.57 28.34
N ALA A 377 37.01 0.52 29.41
CA ALA A 377 36.31 1.68 29.96
C ALA A 377 37.25 2.30 31.03
N PRO A 378 37.17 3.61 31.36
CA PRO A 378 36.20 4.05 32.38
C PRO A 378 35.68 5.51 32.28
N SER A 379 34.56 5.73 32.97
CA SER A 379 34.16 6.82 33.88
C SER A 379 34.28 8.32 33.55
N GLU A 380 33.21 9.00 33.98
CA GLU A 380 33.12 10.34 34.58
C GLU A 380 33.44 11.58 33.74
N THR A 381 32.49 12.53 33.67
CA THR A 381 32.46 13.66 34.63
C THR A 381 31.16 14.47 34.44
N ALA A 382 30.48 14.71 35.54
CA ALA A 382 29.35 15.63 35.66
C ALA A 382 29.76 17.08 35.37
N LYS A 383 28.86 17.86 34.76
CA LYS A 383 28.94 19.33 34.87
C LYS A 383 27.56 19.94 35.04
N GLU A 384 27.25 20.10 36.31
CA GLU A 384 26.25 20.95 36.93
C GLU A 384 26.62 22.43 36.75
N LYS A 385 25.68 23.27 36.28
CA LYS A 385 25.56 24.72 36.61
C LYS A 385 24.26 25.32 36.03
N PRO A 386 23.78 26.49 36.52
CA PRO A 386 22.53 26.57 37.27
C PRO A 386 21.51 27.54 36.66
N SER A 387 20.36 27.58 37.32
CA SER A 387 19.33 28.63 37.38
C SER A 387 19.56 29.90 36.56
N ASN A 388 18.54 30.26 35.77
CA ASN A 388 18.22 31.67 35.61
C ASN A 388 16.71 31.88 35.83
N GLU A 389 16.46 32.75 36.80
CA GLU A 389 15.20 33.20 37.36
C GLU A 389 14.86 34.56 36.70
N GLY A 390 13.57 34.83 36.49
CA GLY A 390 13.05 36.05 35.87
C GLY A 390 12.26 35.71 34.60
N ASP A 391 11.05 36.21 34.33
CA ASP A 391 10.39 37.40 34.84
C ASP A 391 8.88 37.24 34.50
N GLN A 392 8.00 37.42 35.48
CA GLN A 392 6.54 37.47 35.26
C GLN A 392 6.12 38.93 35.01
N PRO A 393 5.37 39.21 33.93
CA PRO A 393 4.50 40.38 33.91
C PRO A 393 3.03 39.96 34.05
N LYS A 394 2.55 40.18 35.27
CA LYS A 394 1.42 41.08 35.60
C LYS A 394 0.16 41.01 34.73
N ALA A 395 -0.89 40.53 35.38
CA ALA A 395 -2.28 40.58 34.95
C ALA A 395 -2.74 42.00 34.57
N GLY A 396 -3.30 42.13 33.35
CA GLY A 396 -4.09 43.28 32.91
C GLY A 396 -5.56 42.89 32.87
N ALA A 397 -6.33 43.37 33.85
CA ALA A 397 -7.78 43.41 33.82
C ALA A 397 -8.26 44.62 33.02
N MET A 398 -9.30 44.48 32.18
CA MET A 398 -10.20 45.53 31.64
C MET A 398 -11.26 44.86 30.71
N PRO A 399 -12.40 45.51 30.34
CA PRO A 399 -13.62 45.56 31.13
C PRO A 399 -14.85 44.98 30.40
N GLN A 400 -15.92 44.75 31.16
CA GLN A 400 -17.28 44.52 30.66
C GLN A 400 -17.86 45.77 29.98
N GLY A 401 -18.59 45.57 28.89
CA GLY A 401 -19.52 46.53 28.30
C GLY A 401 -20.10 45.98 26.99
N GLY A 402 -21.36 45.51 26.97
CA GLY A 402 -22.51 46.24 26.40
C GLY A 402 -22.63 45.95 24.89
N LYS A 403 -23.77 45.73 24.24
CA LYS A 403 -25.20 45.94 24.48
C LYS A 403 -25.93 44.92 23.59
N GLN A 404 -27.05 44.37 24.04
CA GLN A 404 -28.08 43.80 23.15
C GLN A 404 -29.29 44.72 23.18
N GLN A 405 -29.80 45.04 22.00
CA GLN A 405 -31.02 45.78 21.76
C GLN A 405 -31.48 45.48 20.33
N PRO A 406 -32.76 45.65 20.04
CA PRO A 406 -33.88 44.76 20.40
C PRO A 406 -34.17 43.70 19.33
#